data_AF-A0A2Z3J7X4-F1
#
_entry.id   AF-A0A2Z3J7X4-F1
#
_cell.length_a   1.000
_cell.length_b   1.000
_cell.length_c   1.000
_cell.angle_alpha   90.00
_cell.angle_beta   90.00
_cell.angle_gamma   90.00
#
_symmetry.space_group_name_H-M   'P 1'
#
loop_
_entity.id
_entity.type
_entity.pdbx_description
1 polymer ?
#
loop_
_entity_poly.entity_id
_entity_poly.type
_entity_poly.pdbx_seq_one_letter_code
_entity_poly.pdbx_strand_id
1 'polypeptide(L)'
;MTTDDHRLPSSHIDIGGVALPRRELAAVLPDIERFEAHLTDALAVDSHMRNGDGSVPSYVRKWSEARLANVIATLKELGSLREQLSQQKIGPASSPDVSANRDDKSH
;
A
#
# COMPACT_ATOMS: atom_id res chain seq x y z
N MET A 1 -2.96 -36.51 1.45
CA MET A 1 -3.98 -35.58 0.92
C MET A 1 -3.42 -34.18 1.07
N THR A 2 -2.82 -33.67 0.00
CA THR A 2 -2.32 -32.30 -0.12
C THR A 2 -3.53 -31.39 -0.28
N THR A 3 -3.87 -30.65 0.77
CA THR A 3 -4.85 -29.56 0.65
C THR A 3 -4.12 -28.39 -0.02
N ASP A 4 -4.09 -28.48 -1.34
CA ASP A 4 -3.84 -27.40 -2.27
C ASP A 4 -5.02 -26.42 -2.19
N ASP A 5 -5.07 -25.62 -1.13
CA ASP A 5 -5.93 -24.44 -1.06
C ASP A 5 -5.08 -23.26 -1.55
N HIS A 6 -4.80 -23.21 -2.86
CA HIS A 6 -4.27 -22.01 -3.54
C HIS A 6 -5.34 -20.90 -3.61
N ARG A 7 -6.11 -20.73 -2.54
CA ARG A 7 -6.90 -19.53 -2.32
C ARG A 7 -5.87 -18.49 -1.89
N LEU A 8 -5.29 -17.77 -2.85
CA LEU A 8 -4.42 -16.61 -2.63
C LEU A 8 -4.98 -15.85 -1.42
N PRO A 9 -4.39 -15.98 -0.21
CA PRO A 9 -5.06 -15.44 0.95
C PRO A 9 -4.96 -13.94 0.79
N SER A 10 -6.07 -13.25 1.06
CA SER A 10 -6.32 -11.81 1.15
C SER A 10 -5.30 -11.08 2.05
N SER A 11 -4.02 -11.25 1.75
CA SER A 11 -2.87 -10.96 2.60
C SER A 11 -2.13 -9.75 2.08
N HIS A 12 -2.46 -9.29 0.87
CA HIS A 12 -1.87 -8.11 0.25
C HIS A 12 -2.98 -7.15 -0.15
N ILE A 13 -2.77 -5.87 0.14
CA ILE A 13 -3.65 -4.76 -0.20
C ILE A 13 -2.93 -3.93 -1.25
N ASP A 14 -3.60 -3.68 -2.38
CA ASP A 14 -3.05 -2.83 -3.44
C ASP A 14 -3.32 -1.36 -3.12
N ILE A 15 -2.25 -0.58 -2.94
CA ILE A 15 -2.31 0.86 -2.64
C ILE A 15 -2.01 1.71 -3.88
N GLY A 16 -2.60 1.35 -5.03
CA GLY A 16 -2.45 2.11 -6.27
C GLY A 16 -1.20 1.73 -7.05
N GLY A 17 -1.02 0.43 -7.28
CA GLY A 17 0.08 -0.15 -8.07
C GLY A 17 1.22 -0.74 -7.24
N VAL A 18 1.09 -0.75 -5.91
CA VAL A 18 2.00 -1.46 -5.01
C VAL A 18 1.16 -2.37 -4.12
N ALA A 19 1.41 -3.68 -4.21
CA ALA A 19 0.78 -4.67 -3.35
C ALA A 19 1.59 -4.82 -2.06
N LEU A 20 1.06 -4.36 -0.93
CA LEU A 20 1.71 -4.48 0.37
C LEU A 20 1.02 -5.51 1.26
N PRO A 21 1.76 -6.28 2.06
CA PRO A 21 1.17 -7.24 2.96
C PRO A 21 0.31 -6.54 4.03
N ARG A 22 -0.94 -6.99 4.16
CA ARG A 22 -1.94 -6.55 5.13
C ARG A 22 -1.40 -6.52 6.56
N ARG A 23 -0.52 -7.47 6.92
CA ARG A 23 0.14 -7.49 8.24
C ARG A 23 1.06 -6.31 8.48
N GLU A 24 1.82 -5.88 7.48
CA GLU A 24 2.70 -4.72 7.61
C GLU A 24 1.90 -3.43 7.67
N LEU A 25 0.84 -3.34 6.86
CA LEU A 25 -0.12 -2.24 6.94
C LEU A 25 -0.79 -2.17 8.31
N ALA A 26 -1.19 -3.30 8.89
CA ALA A 26 -1.81 -3.35 10.21
C ALA A 26 -0.85 -2.94 11.35
N ALA A 27 0.46 -3.01 11.12
CA ALA A 27 1.46 -2.60 12.11
C ALA A 27 1.64 -1.07 12.17
N VAL A 28 1.31 -0.36 11.08
CA VAL A 28 1.51 1.09 10.95
C VAL A 28 0.20 1.87 10.90
N LEU A 29 -0.90 1.23 10.46
CA LEU A 29 -2.21 1.83 10.41
C LEU A 29 -2.95 1.60 11.73
N PRO A 30 -3.59 2.65 12.29
CA PRO A 30 -4.40 2.51 13.50
C PRO A 30 -5.68 1.69 13.28
N ASP A 31 -6.22 1.71 12.06
CA ASP A 31 -7.46 0.99 11.71
C ASP A 31 -7.39 0.49 10.25
N ILE A 32 -6.95 -0.75 10.10
CA ILE A 32 -6.82 -1.38 8.78
C ILE A 32 -8.16 -1.69 8.14
N GLU A 33 -9.22 -1.97 8.91
CA GLU A 33 -10.53 -2.29 8.36
C GLU A 33 -11.18 -1.05 7.74
N ARG A 34 -11.09 0.11 8.43
CA ARG A 34 -11.51 1.40 7.86
C ARG A 34 -10.69 1.74 6.63
N PHE A 35 -9.37 1.55 6.69
CA PHE A 35 -8.47 1.82 5.57
C PHE A 35 -8.88 0.99 4.35
N GLU A 36 -9.01 -0.32 4.50
CA GLU A 36 -9.40 -1.24 3.43
C GLU A 36 -10.79 -0.91 2.86
N ALA A 37 -11.77 -0.61 3.72
CA ALA A 37 -13.12 -0.24 3.30
C ALA A 37 -13.20 1.06 2.48
N HIS A 38 -12.28 2.01 2.71
CA HIS A 38 -12.27 3.31 2.03
C HIS A 38 -11.12 3.45 1.02
N LEU A 39 -10.29 2.43 0.84
CA LEU A 39 -9.13 2.46 -0.03
C LEU A 39 -9.53 2.67 -1.49
N THR A 40 -10.55 1.96 -1.97
CA THR A 40 -11.04 2.10 -3.35
C THR A 40 -11.51 3.53 -3.64
N ASP A 41 -12.25 4.12 -2.72
CA ASP A 41 -12.71 5.52 -2.81
C ASP A 41 -11.51 6.49 -2.80
N ALA A 42 -10.57 6.29 -1.88
CA ALA A 42 -9.37 7.11 -1.77
C ALA A 42 -8.52 7.06 -3.05
N LEU A 43 -8.27 5.87 -3.61
CA LEU A 43 -7.51 5.70 -4.85
C LEU A 43 -8.21 6.34 -6.05
N ALA A 44 -9.54 6.23 -6.13
CA ALA A 44 -10.30 6.90 -7.18
C ALA A 44 -10.17 8.42 -7.10
N VAL A 45 -10.23 8.98 -5.89
CA VAL A 45 -10.03 10.42 -5.65
C VAL A 45 -8.59 10.84 -5.96
N ASP A 46 -7.58 10.10 -5.49
CA ASP A 46 -6.15 10.37 -5.76
C ASP A 46 -5.86 10.38 -7.27
N SER A 47 -6.36 9.36 -7.98
CA SER A 47 -6.21 9.25 -9.44
C SER A 47 -6.86 10.43 -10.16
N HIS A 48 -8.08 10.80 -9.76
CA HIS A 48 -8.79 11.92 -10.38
C HIS A 48 -8.10 13.26 -10.10
N MET A 49 -7.63 13.48 -8.86
CA MET A 49 -6.91 14.69 -8.50
C MET A 49 -5.56 14.78 -9.24
N ARG A 50 -4.83 13.67 -9.37
CA ARG A 50 -3.55 13.62 -10.10
C ARG A 50 -3.75 13.90 -11.60
N ASN A 51 -4.82 13.40 -12.20
CA ASN A 51 -5.12 13.59 -13.62
C ASN A 51 -5.84 14.93 -13.92
N GLY A 52 -6.50 15.51 -12.93
CA GLY A 52 -7.35 16.69 -13.04
C GLY A 52 -6.75 17.96 -12.44
N ASP A 53 -5.42 18.10 -12.42
CA ASP A 53 -4.71 19.29 -11.94
C ASP A 53 -5.04 19.65 -10.47
N GLY A 54 -5.21 18.63 -9.60
CA GLY A 54 -5.56 18.81 -8.19
C GLY A 54 -7.05 19.08 -7.94
N SER A 55 -7.91 19.00 -8.97
CA SER A 55 -9.35 19.21 -8.81
C SER A 55 -10.02 18.06 -8.06
N VAL A 56 -10.79 18.41 -7.03
CA VAL A 56 -11.61 17.44 -6.29
C VAL A 56 -12.80 16.99 -7.16
N PRO A 57 -13.02 15.68 -7.34
CA PRO A 57 -14.11 15.17 -8.15
C PRO A 57 -15.48 15.61 -7.65
N SER A 58 -16.40 15.89 -8.58
CA SER A 58 -17.75 16.36 -8.25
C SER A 58 -18.59 15.31 -7.50
N TYR A 59 -18.32 14.01 -7.68
CA TYR A 59 -19.03 12.95 -6.96
C TYR A 59 -18.72 12.94 -5.45
N VAL A 60 -17.53 13.39 -5.06
CA VAL A 60 -17.10 13.51 -3.66
C VAL A 60 -17.99 14.51 -2.91
N ARG A 61 -18.47 15.55 -3.61
CA ARG A 61 -19.39 16.56 -3.03
C ARG A 61 -20.74 15.99 -2.62
N LYS A 62 -21.10 14.77 -3.08
CA LYS A 62 -22.33 14.08 -2.72
C LYS A 62 -22.17 13.15 -1.52
N TRP A 63 -20.96 12.98 -1.01
CA TRP A 63 -20.70 12.10 0.12
C TRP A 63 -21.05 12.78 1.44
N SER A 64 -21.51 11.97 2.40
CA SER A 64 -21.70 12.40 3.78
C SER A 64 -20.37 12.84 4.41
N GLU A 65 -20.41 13.80 5.31
CA GLU A 65 -19.24 14.31 6.03
C GLU A 65 -18.44 13.19 6.74
N ALA A 66 -19.12 12.20 7.32
CA ALA A 66 -18.48 11.03 7.94
C ALA A 66 -17.66 10.20 6.94
N ARG A 67 -18.22 9.95 5.74
CA ARG A 67 -17.51 9.24 4.66
C ARG A 67 -16.32 10.07 4.16
N LEU A 68 -16.51 11.37 3.98
CA LEU A 68 -15.43 12.30 3.61
C LEU A 68 -14.28 12.25 4.62
N ALA A 69 -14.57 12.33 5.91
CA ALA A 69 -13.56 12.25 6.96
C ALA A 69 -12.76 10.94 6.88
N ASN A 70 -13.45 9.80 6.70
CA ASN A 70 -12.80 8.51 6.55
C ASN A 70 -11.89 8.45 5.32
N VAL A 71 -12.38 8.90 4.15
CA VAL A 71 -11.59 8.89 2.90
C VAL A 71 -10.39 9.84 2.99
N ILE A 72 -10.56 11.03 3.57
CA ILE A 72 -9.46 11.98 3.78
C ILE A 72 -8.39 11.39 4.71
N ALA A 73 -8.80 10.72 5.78
CA ALA A 73 -7.86 10.03 6.67
C ALA A 73 -7.12 8.91 5.92
N THR A 74 -7.83 8.10 5.13
CA THR A 74 -7.22 7.07 4.27
C THR A 74 -6.24 7.66 3.26
N LEU A 75 -6.54 8.80 2.64
CA LEU A 75 -5.63 9.50 1.73
C LEU A 75 -4.36 9.98 2.42
N LYS A 76 -4.47 10.52 3.65
CA LYS A 76 -3.30 10.92 4.45
C LYS A 76 -2.41 9.74 4.79
N GLU A 77 -3.01 8.64 5.26
CA GLU A 77 -2.30 7.39 5.54
C GLU A 77 -1.61 6.84 4.29
N LEU A 78 -2.28 6.87 3.15
CA LEU A 78 -1.71 6.46 1.87
C LEU A 78 -0.53 7.34 1.46
N GLY A 79 -0.62 8.65 1.66
CA GLY A 79 0.49 9.59 1.46
C GLY A 79 1.69 9.26 2.35
N SER A 80 1.46 9.05 3.65
CA SER A 80 2.51 8.67 4.61
C SER A 80 3.14 7.32 4.27
N LEU A 81 2.35 6.31 3.87
CA LEU A 81 2.85 5.02 3.41
C LEU A 81 3.72 5.17 2.16
N ARG A 82 3.28 5.95 1.18
CA ARG A 82 4.07 6.22 -0.04
C ARG A 82 5.37 6.96 0.27
N GLU A 83 5.36 7.91 1.19
CA GLU A 83 6.59 8.56 1.68
C GLU A 83 7.53 7.55 2.34
N GLN A 84 7.02 6.69 3.23
CA GLN A 84 7.82 5.65 3.90
C GLN A 84 8.41 4.64 2.90
N LEU A 85 7.64 4.27 1.86
CA LEU A 85 8.12 3.45 0.75
C LEU A 85 9.22 4.16 -0.04
N SER A 86 9.00 5.43 -0.37
CA SER A 86 9.94 6.26 -1.14
C SER A 86 11.24 6.55 -0.37
N GLN A 87 11.15 6.63 0.96
CA GLN A 87 12.28 6.80 1.88
C GLN A 87 12.97 5.46 2.26
N GLN A 88 12.50 4.33 1.73
CA GLN A 88 12.94 2.95 2.02
C GLN A 88 12.66 2.45 3.45
N LYS A 89 11.69 1.53 3.59
CA LYS A 89 11.57 0.57 4.73
C LYS A 89 10.60 -0.60 4.51
N ILE A 90 9.81 -0.59 3.44
CA ILE A 90 8.83 -1.64 3.08
C ILE A 90 9.05 -2.04 1.61
N GLY A 91 10.25 -2.53 1.28
CA GLY A 91 10.52 -3.21 0.01
C GLY A 91 10.54 -4.72 0.26
N PRO A 92 10.22 -5.58 -0.73
CA PRO A 92 10.42 -7.02 -0.56
C PRO A 92 11.85 -7.21 -0.10
N ALA A 93 12.04 -7.99 0.97
CA ALA A 93 13.33 -8.25 1.56
C ALA A 93 14.39 -8.42 0.46
N SER A 94 15.25 -7.42 0.29
CA SER A 94 16.50 -7.63 -0.43
C SER A 94 17.27 -8.60 0.45
N SER A 95 17.11 -9.89 0.16
CA SER A 95 17.98 -10.94 0.65
C SER A 95 19.42 -10.45 0.45
N PRO A 96 20.26 -10.41 1.50
CA PRO A 96 21.68 -10.28 1.27
C PRO A 96 22.10 -11.57 0.56
N ASP A 97 22.21 -11.54 -0.77
CA ASP A 97 22.89 -12.60 -1.51
C ASP A 97 24.37 -12.50 -1.13
N VAL A 98 24.70 -13.25 -0.09
CA VAL A 98 26.06 -13.55 0.32
C VAL A 98 26.60 -14.57 -0.69
N SER A 99 27.06 -14.11 -1.85
CA SER A 99 27.84 -14.96 -2.76
C SER A 99 29.33 -14.75 -2.52
N ALA A 100 29.83 -15.61 -1.62
CA ALA A 100 31.12 -16.29 -1.64
C ALA A 100 32.42 -15.46 -1.53
N ASN A 101 32.99 -15.58 -0.34
CA ASN A 101 34.40 -15.44 -0.03
C ASN A 101 35.22 -16.63 -0.61
N ARG A 102 36.50 -16.38 -0.97
CA ARG A 102 37.57 -17.30 -1.47
C ARG A 102 37.49 -17.61 -2.97
N ASP A 103 38.57 -17.51 -3.76
CA ASP A 103 39.89 -18.08 -3.53
C ASP A 103 41.09 -17.23 -4.01
N ASP A 104 42.13 -17.29 -3.17
CA ASP A 104 43.55 -17.18 -3.46
C ASP A 104 43.96 -18.15 -4.61
N LYS A 105 44.61 -17.65 -5.68
CA LYS A 105 45.79 -18.30 -6.29
C LYS A 105 46.45 -17.48 -7.41
N SER A 106 47.77 -17.36 -7.29
CA SER A 106 48.76 -16.90 -8.28
C SER A 106 48.58 -17.44 -9.71
N HIS A 107 48.83 -16.58 -10.71
CA HIS A 107 49.91 -16.78 -11.68
C HIS A 107 50.34 -15.45 -12.32
#